data_AF-E5XTA8-F1
#
_entry.id   AF-E5XTA8-F1
#
_cell.length_a   1.000
_cell.length_b   1.000
_cell.length_c   1.000
_cell.angle_alpha   90.00
_cell.angle_beta   90.00
_cell.angle_gamma   90.00
#
_symmetry.space_group_name_H-M   'P 1'
#
loop_
_entity.id
_entity.type
_entity.pdbx_description
1 polymer ?
#
loop_
_entity_poly.entity_id
_entity_poly.type
_entity_poly.pdbx_seq_one_letter_code
_entity_poly.pdbx_strand_id
1 'polypeptide(L)'
;MRKARRWARPALLAAALSVAPAPVAAAAPDQHACQALQAAGPTFRDLDQKRAALQNQLKALHGSRPQQGDIDKWRDLQRQLGGLFRDSQQLLERTADGVGNDDAEQALRDQASAYQDLADVQDEIVSSDDTDGVPEDITDKFNAAAARIAPAADRLNTVERDVCASS
;
A
#
# COMPACT_ATOMS: atom_id res chain seq x y z
N MET A 1 -37.00 33.73 21.13
CA MET A 1 -36.49 32.78 22.15
C MET A 1 -36.19 31.45 21.45
N ARG A 2 -34.90 31.07 21.37
CA ARG A 2 -34.41 29.92 20.59
C ARG A 2 -34.35 28.67 21.48
N LYS A 3 -34.95 27.55 21.03
CA LYS A 3 -34.96 26.26 21.73
C LYS A 3 -33.63 25.53 21.54
N ALA A 4 -32.93 25.26 22.64
CA ALA A 4 -31.72 24.44 22.67
C ALA A 4 -32.08 22.94 22.54
N ARG A 5 -31.49 22.23 21.56
CA ARG A 5 -31.53 20.77 21.50
C ARG A 5 -30.34 20.22 22.29
N ARG A 6 -30.67 19.55 23.39
CA ARG A 6 -29.73 18.82 24.24
C ARG A 6 -29.30 17.51 23.55
N TRP A 7 -28.06 17.16 23.83
CA TRP A 7 -27.37 15.96 23.40
C TRP A 7 -28.01 14.71 24.01
N ALA A 8 -28.09 13.62 23.24
CA ALA A 8 -28.52 12.32 23.72
C ALA A 8 -27.47 11.26 23.36
N ARG A 9 -26.76 10.77 24.37
CA ARG A 9 -26.20 9.41 24.53
C ARG A 9 -26.03 9.18 26.04
N PRO A 10 -26.01 7.96 26.60
CA PRO A 10 -26.02 6.63 25.95
C PRO A 10 -27.12 5.70 26.50
N ALA A 11 -27.53 4.67 25.73
CA ALA A 11 -28.24 3.52 26.29
C ALA A 11 -27.28 2.32 26.30
N LEU A 12 -26.84 1.95 27.50
CA LEU A 12 -26.26 0.66 27.83
C LEU A 12 -27.32 -0.42 27.64
N LEU A 13 -27.02 -1.43 26.83
CA LEU A 13 -27.57 -2.77 27.00
C LEU A 13 -26.41 -3.77 26.89
N ALA A 14 -25.97 -4.23 28.05
CA ALA A 14 -25.23 -5.47 28.19
C ALA A 14 -26.23 -6.54 28.68
N ALA A 15 -26.39 -7.62 27.93
CA ALA A 15 -26.56 -8.97 28.47
C ALA A 15 -26.55 -10.02 27.34
N ALA A 16 -25.65 -10.98 27.54
CA ALA A 16 -25.79 -12.40 27.19
C ALA A 16 -25.64 -12.83 25.72
N LEU A 17 -24.44 -13.30 25.39
CA LEU A 17 -24.17 -14.74 25.34
C LEU A 17 -22.65 -14.93 25.47
N SER A 18 -22.21 -15.34 26.66
CA SER A 18 -20.87 -15.86 26.86
C SER A 18 -20.76 -17.21 26.16
N VAL A 19 -20.60 -17.19 24.84
CA VAL A 19 -19.85 -18.25 24.18
C VAL A 19 -18.41 -17.91 24.52
N ALA A 20 -17.79 -18.69 25.42
CA ALA A 20 -16.33 -18.65 25.50
C ALA A 20 -15.83 -18.78 24.05
N PRO A 21 -14.98 -17.87 23.54
CA PRO A 21 -14.38 -18.10 22.24
C PRO A 21 -13.72 -19.46 22.35
N ALA A 22 -14.17 -20.41 21.52
CA ALA A 22 -13.45 -21.66 21.35
C ALA A 22 -11.98 -21.26 21.13
N PRO A 23 -11.01 -21.93 21.78
CA PRO A 23 -9.61 -21.62 21.51
C PRO A 23 -9.47 -21.70 20.00
N VAL A 24 -9.21 -20.56 19.37
CA VAL A 24 -8.76 -20.52 17.98
C VAL A 24 -7.51 -21.37 18.05
N ALA A 25 -7.60 -22.60 17.52
CA ALA A 25 -6.43 -23.44 17.39
C ALA A 25 -5.44 -22.57 16.62
N ALA A 26 -4.37 -22.13 17.29
CA ALA A 26 -3.31 -21.41 16.62
C ALA A 26 -2.91 -22.33 15.47
N ALA A 27 -3.14 -21.87 14.23
CA ALA A 27 -2.76 -22.64 13.06
C ALA A 27 -1.29 -22.98 13.23
N ALA A 28 -0.92 -24.25 13.01
CA ALA A 28 0.47 -24.64 13.11
C ALA A 28 1.29 -23.73 12.17
N PRO A 29 2.47 -23.27 12.60
CA PRO A 29 3.29 -22.39 11.78
C PRO A 29 3.53 -23.00 10.40
N ASP A 30 3.28 -22.21 9.36
CA ASP A 30 3.56 -22.62 7.99
C ASP A 30 4.97 -22.13 7.62
N GLN A 31 5.94 -23.02 7.85
CA GLN A 31 7.35 -22.73 7.64
C GLN A 31 7.68 -22.38 6.18
N HIS A 32 6.95 -22.94 5.22
CA HIS A 32 7.19 -22.67 3.80
C HIS A 32 6.78 -21.24 3.45
N ALA A 33 5.55 -20.88 3.81
CA ALA A 33 5.04 -19.53 3.59
C ALA A 33 5.87 -18.47 4.35
N CYS A 34 6.27 -18.77 5.60
CA CYS A 34 7.14 -17.89 6.37
C CYS A 34 8.50 -17.65 5.67
N GLN A 35 9.14 -18.70 5.15
CA GLN A 35 10.41 -18.58 4.43
C GLN A 35 10.26 -17.78 3.14
N ALA A 36 9.17 -17.97 2.39
CA ALA A 36 8.90 -17.22 1.17
C ALA A 36 8.73 -15.72 1.43
N LEU A 37 7.97 -15.35 2.48
CA LEU A 37 7.77 -13.97 2.89
C LEU A 37 9.08 -13.33 3.37
N GLN A 38 9.84 -14.03 4.21
CA GLN A 38 11.15 -13.54 4.70
C GLN A 38 12.18 -13.39 3.57
N ALA A 39 12.15 -14.25 2.56
CA ALA A 39 13.03 -14.16 1.40
C ALA A 39 12.69 -12.96 0.50
N ALA A 40 11.42 -12.59 0.39
CA ALA A 40 10.98 -11.43 -0.39
C ALA A 40 11.26 -10.09 0.30
N GLY A 41 11.26 -10.07 1.64
CA GLY A 41 11.42 -8.87 2.46
C GLY A 41 12.62 -7.96 2.11
N PRO A 42 13.86 -8.49 1.95
CA PRO A 42 15.02 -7.67 1.58
C PRO A 42 14.86 -6.96 0.22
N THR A 43 14.37 -7.66 -0.79
CA THR A 43 14.16 -7.08 -2.12
C THR A 43 13.06 -6.03 -2.08
N PHE A 44 11.97 -6.29 -1.34
CA PHE A 44 10.89 -5.32 -1.18
C PHE A 44 11.38 -4.04 -0.47
N ARG A 45 12.21 -4.17 0.57
CA ARG A 45 12.83 -3.04 1.29
C ARG A 45 13.75 -2.21 0.39
N ASP A 46 14.52 -2.86 -0.48
CA ASP A 46 15.36 -2.16 -1.47
C ASP A 46 14.50 -1.33 -2.44
N LEU A 47 13.37 -1.88 -2.91
CA LEU A 47 12.41 -1.15 -3.75
C LEU A 47 11.80 0.05 -3.02
N ASP A 48 11.43 -0.09 -1.74
CA ASP A 48 10.96 1.02 -0.91
C ASP A 48 12.00 2.13 -0.74
N GLN A 49 13.27 1.77 -0.50
CA GLN A 49 14.37 2.73 -0.38
C GLN A 49 14.57 3.51 -1.69
N LYS A 50 14.52 2.82 -2.83
CA LYS A 50 14.59 3.45 -4.16
C LYS A 50 13.43 4.40 -4.39
N ARG A 51 12.19 4.01 -4.04
CA ARG A 51 11.02 4.89 -4.12
C ARG A 51 11.16 6.13 -3.27
N ALA A 52 11.57 5.98 -2.01
CA ALA A 52 11.77 7.10 -1.10
C ALA A 52 12.83 8.08 -1.63
N ALA A 53 13.91 7.56 -2.20
CA ALA A 53 14.96 8.36 -2.84
C ALA A 53 14.41 9.16 -4.04
N LEU A 54 13.60 8.55 -4.92
CA LEU A 54 12.98 9.24 -6.05
C LEU A 54 11.97 10.29 -5.59
N GLN A 55 11.13 9.98 -4.59
CA GLN A 55 10.17 10.93 -4.03
C GLN A 55 10.86 12.17 -3.43
N ASN A 56 12.01 11.99 -2.79
CA ASN A 56 12.81 13.11 -2.29
C ASN A 56 13.37 13.97 -3.43
N GLN A 57 13.80 13.35 -4.55
CA GLN A 57 14.23 14.09 -5.73
C GLN A 57 13.07 14.87 -6.38
N LEU A 58 11.89 14.27 -6.49
CA LEU A 58 10.68 14.93 -7.01
C LEU A 58 10.29 16.14 -6.14
N LYS A 59 10.35 16.02 -4.80
CA LYS A 59 10.11 17.13 -3.89
C LYS A 59 11.10 18.28 -4.07
N ALA A 60 12.37 17.96 -4.34
CA ALA A 60 13.40 18.97 -4.58
C ALA A 60 13.20 19.74 -5.90
N LEU A 61 12.49 19.17 -6.87
CA LEU A 61 12.15 19.82 -8.14
C LEU A 61 10.91 20.73 -8.05
N HIS A 62 10.12 20.67 -6.97
CA HIS A 62 9.00 21.57 -6.72
C HIS A 62 9.51 22.97 -6.31
N GLY A 63 10.04 23.72 -7.28
CA GLY A 63 10.41 25.13 -7.19
C GLY A 63 9.48 26.03 -8.00
N SER A 64 9.32 27.29 -7.60
CA SER A 64 8.50 28.28 -8.31
C SER A 64 9.14 28.67 -9.66
N ARG A 65 8.57 28.14 -10.76
CA ARG A 65 9.01 28.18 -12.18
C ARG A 65 10.09 27.15 -12.54
N PRO A 66 9.71 25.91 -12.86
CA PRO A 66 10.64 24.93 -13.45
C PRO A 66 11.13 25.42 -14.81
N GLN A 67 12.42 25.27 -15.09
CA GLN A 67 12.94 25.41 -16.45
C GLN A 67 12.53 24.19 -17.28
N GLN A 68 12.55 24.27 -18.61
CA GLN A 68 12.15 23.14 -19.45
C GLN A 68 12.95 21.84 -19.16
N GLY A 69 14.24 21.97 -18.82
CA GLY A 69 15.05 20.83 -18.38
C GLY A 69 14.64 20.24 -17.02
N ASP A 70 14.01 21.03 -16.14
CA ASP A 70 13.46 20.53 -14.88
C ASP A 70 12.16 19.74 -15.12
N ILE A 71 11.38 20.10 -16.14
CA ILE A 71 10.17 19.37 -16.54
C ILE A 71 10.53 18.01 -17.12
N ASP A 72 11.52 17.93 -18.01
CA ASP A 72 11.98 16.66 -18.58
C ASP A 72 12.52 15.73 -17.48
N LYS A 73 13.33 16.28 -16.57
CA LYS A 73 13.83 15.54 -15.41
C LYS A 73 12.70 15.08 -14.49
N TRP A 74 11.71 15.93 -14.24
CA TRP A 74 10.53 15.56 -13.47
C TRP A 74 9.79 14.39 -14.13
N ARG A 75 9.54 14.45 -15.44
CA ARG A 75 8.89 13.35 -16.19
C ARG A 75 9.69 12.05 -16.12
N ASP A 76 11.02 12.12 -16.24
CA ASP A 76 11.88 10.94 -16.12
C ASP A 76 11.87 10.32 -14.72
N LEU A 77 11.83 11.14 -13.67
CA LEU A 77 11.70 10.64 -12.29
C LEU A 77 10.33 10.02 -12.04
N GLN A 78 9.26 10.59 -12.60
CA GLN A 78 7.91 10.03 -12.53
C GLN A 78 7.82 8.67 -13.24
N ARG A 79 8.43 8.53 -14.42
CA ARG A 79 8.54 7.23 -15.12
C ARG A 79 9.28 6.18 -14.30
N GLN A 80 10.41 6.57 -13.70
CA GLN A 80 11.17 5.68 -12.82
C GLN A 80 10.36 5.25 -11.60
N LEU A 81 9.60 6.17 -11.00
CA LEU A 81 8.71 5.85 -9.87
C LEU A 81 7.63 4.84 -10.27
N GLY A 82 7.02 5.00 -11.46
CA GLY A 82 6.04 4.06 -12.00
C GLY A 82 6.64 2.68 -12.27
N GLY A 83 7.88 2.64 -12.77
CA GLY A 83 8.66 1.40 -12.89
C GLY A 83 8.83 0.69 -11.55
N LEU A 84 9.18 1.42 -10.48
CA LEU A 84 9.34 0.82 -9.15
C LEU A 84 8.03 0.32 -8.54
N PHE A 85 6.88 0.93 -8.86
CA PHE A 85 5.58 0.39 -8.45
C PHE A 85 5.29 -0.93 -9.14
N ARG A 86 5.54 -1.03 -10.45
CA ARG A 86 5.43 -2.29 -11.21
C ARG A 86 6.38 -3.37 -10.71
N ASP A 87 7.63 -3.02 -10.41
CA ASP A 87 8.61 -3.96 -9.87
C ASP A 87 8.14 -4.53 -8.52
N SER A 88 7.53 -3.70 -7.67
CA SER A 88 6.93 -4.15 -6.40
C SER A 88 5.71 -5.04 -6.62
N GLN A 89 4.82 -4.68 -7.53
CA GLN A 89 3.68 -5.53 -7.92
C GLN A 89 4.17 -6.91 -8.37
N GLN A 90 5.10 -6.97 -9.33
CA GLN A 90 5.62 -8.23 -9.87
C GLN A 90 6.38 -9.06 -8.84
N LEU A 91 7.08 -8.43 -7.91
CA LEU A 91 7.70 -9.15 -6.80
C LEU A 91 6.63 -9.83 -5.95
N LEU A 92 5.60 -9.07 -5.52
CA LEU A 92 4.53 -9.58 -4.68
C LEU A 92 3.71 -10.68 -5.37
N GLU A 93 3.38 -10.53 -6.66
CA GLU A 93 2.69 -11.56 -7.45
C GLU A 93 3.51 -12.85 -7.56
N ARG A 94 4.81 -12.75 -7.86
CA ARG A 94 5.69 -13.93 -7.91
C ARG A 94 5.84 -14.60 -6.55
N THR A 95 5.89 -13.83 -5.47
CA THR A 95 5.89 -14.39 -4.11
C THR A 95 4.55 -15.08 -3.84
N ALA A 96 3.42 -14.49 -4.25
CA ALA A 96 2.09 -15.05 -4.07
C ALA A 96 1.95 -16.40 -4.78
N ASP A 97 2.38 -16.50 -6.04
CA ASP A 97 2.34 -17.74 -6.82
C ASP A 97 3.18 -18.89 -6.22
N GLY A 98 4.15 -18.55 -5.37
CA GLY A 98 5.06 -19.50 -4.73
C GLY A 98 4.86 -19.69 -3.22
N VAL A 99 3.92 -19.01 -2.57
CA VAL A 99 3.83 -19.01 -1.09
C VAL A 99 3.16 -20.27 -0.53
N GLY A 100 2.20 -20.84 -1.27
CA GLY A 100 1.53 -22.10 -0.92
C GLY A 100 0.59 -22.02 0.30
N ASN A 101 0.22 -20.81 0.71
CA ASN A 101 -0.66 -20.52 1.84
C ASN A 101 -1.70 -19.48 1.42
N ASP A 102 -2.99 -19.81 1.49
CA ASP A 102 -4.08 -19.00 0.93
C ASP A 102 -4.17 -17.60 1.55
N ASP A 103 -3.97 -17.47 2.87
CA ASP A 103 -4.02 -16.18 3.56
C ASP A 103 -2.85 -15.29 3.16
N ALA A 104 -1.64 -15.88 3.05
CA ALA A 104 -0.45 -15.17 2.61
C ALA A 104 -0.54 -14.79 1.12
N GLU A 105 -1.04 -15.69 0.28
CA GLU A 105 -1.26 -15.43 -1.14
C GLU A 105 -2.21 -14.26 -1.32
N GLN A 106 -3.36 -14.27 -0.64
CA GLN A 106 -4.33 -13.19 -0.75
C GLN A 106 -3.76 -11.86 -0.24
N ALA A 107 -3.03 -11.85 0.87
CA ALA A 107 -2.43 -10.62 1.38
C ALA A 107 -1.36 -10.06 0.43
N LEU A 108 -0.54 -10.92 -0.19
CA LEU A 108 0.43 -10.52 -1.21
C LEU A 108 -0.27 -9.95 -2.46
N ARG A 109 -1.34 -10.60 -2.94
CA ARG A 109 -2.14 -10.13 -4.09
C ARG A 109 -2.84 -8.81 -3.81
N ASP A 110 -3.38 -8.61 -2.60
CA ASP A 110 -3.99 -7.34 -2.19
C ASP A 110 -2.99 -6.20 -2.23
N GLN A 111 -1.77 -6.43 -1.71
CA GLN A 111 -0.72 -5.42 -1.74
C GLN A 111 -0.20 -5.20 -3.17
N ALA A 112 -0.08 -6.26 -3.98
CA ALA A 112 0.28 -6.14 -5.40
C ALA A 112 -0.72 -5.28 -6.17
N SER A 113 -2.02 -5.51 -5.97
CA SER A 113 -3.10 -4.70 -6.56
C SER A 113 -3.00 -3.24 -6.13
N ALA A 114 -2.67 -2.94 -4.88
CA ALA A 114 -2.47 -1.56 -4.44
C ALA A 114 -1.28 -0.88 -5.14
N TYR A 115 -0.20 -1.61 -5.44
CA TYR A 115 0.91 -1.08 -6.25
C TYR A 115 0.56 -0.94 -7.73
N GLN A 116 -0.27 -1.82 -8.26
CA GLN A 116 -0.79 -1.70 -9.63
C GLN A 116 -1.57 -0.39 -9.80
N ASP A 117 -2.51 -0.09 -8.90
CA ASP A 117 -3.26 1.17 -8.94
C ASP A 117 -2.32 2.39 -8.96
N LEU A 118 -1.26 2.37 -8.16
CA LEU A 118 -0.26 3.45 -8.15
C LEU A 118 0.52 3.53 -9.46
N ALA A 119 0.89 2.40 -10.06
CA ALA A 119 1.57 2.36 -11.34
C ALA A 119 0.68 2.90 -12.48
N ASP A 120 -0.61 2.52 -12.47
CA ASP A 120 -1.59 2.95 -13.48
C ASP A 120 -1.80 4.47 -13.41
N VAL A 121 -2.00 5.02 -12.21
CA VAL A 121 -2.11 6.48 -12.04
C VAL A 121 -0.79 7.18 -12.37
N GLN A 122 0.36 6.56 -12.11
CA GLN A 122 1.65 7.13 -12.46
C GLN A 122 1.85 7.24 -13.98
N ASP A 123 1.32 6.29 -14.75
CA ASP A 123 1.31 6.38 -16.21
C ASP A 123 0.36 7.50 -16.68
N GLU A 124 -0.79 7.69 -16.02
CA GLU A 124 -1.67 8.84 -16.28
C GLU A 124 -0.93 10.17 -16.04
N ILE A 125 -0.21 10.31 -14.92
CA ILE A 125 0.61 11.48 -14.57
C ILE A 125 1.65 11.78 -15.67
N VAL A 126 2.35 10.74 -16.14
CA VAL A 126 3.40 10.90 -17.18
C VAL A 126 2.81 11.23 -18.55
N SER A 127 1.63 10.69 -18.85
CA SER A 127 0.92 10.92 -20.13
C SER A 127 0.21 12.27 -20.20
N SER A 128 0.05 12.95 -19.06
CA SER A 128 -0.54 14.29 -19.01
C SER A 128 0.34 15.29 -19.76
N ASP A 129 -0.22 15.90 -20.81
CA ASP A 129 0.43 16.96 -21.58
C ASP A 129 0.49 18.29 -20.81
N ASP A 130 -0.13 18.38 -19.62
CA ASP A 130 -0.19 19.60 -18.83
C ASP A 130 1.20 20.00 -18.31
N THR A 131 1.74 21.08 -18.88
CA THR A 131 3.00 21.67 -18.45
C THR A 131 2.85 22.51 -17.17
N ASP A 132 1.61 22.81 -16.78
CA ASP A 132 1.27 23.65 -15.64
C ASP A 132 1.14 22.88 -14.32
N GLY A 133 1.18 21.54 -14.37
CA GLY A 133 1.17 20.67 -13.18
C GLY A 133 0.42 19.34 -13.41
N VAL A 134 0.31 18.53 -12.35
CA VAL A 134 -0.56 17.35 -12.39
C VAL A 134 -2.01 17.82 -12.13
N PRO A 135 -2.97 17.46 -13.00
CA PRO A 135 -4.39 17.75 -12.78
C PRO A 135 -4.88 17.31 -11.40
N GLU A 136 -5.83 18.05 -10.82
CA GLU A 136 -6.37 17.78 -9.48
C GLU A 136 -7.04 16.39 -9.41
N ASP A 137 -7.75 15.99 -10.46
CA ASP A 137 -8.39 14.67 -10.54
C ASP A 137 -7.38 13.51 -10.57
N ILE A 138 -6.25 13.68 -11.27
CA ILE A 138 -5.17 12.69 -11.28
C ILE A 138 -4.48 12.66 -9.91
N THR A 139 -4.31 13.82 -9.27
CA THR A 139 -3.78 13.90 -7.90
C THR A 139 -4.68 13.18 -6.90
N ASP A 140 -6.00 13.34 -7.01
CA ASP A 140 -6.98 12.66 -6.17
C ASP A 140 -6.97 11.15 -6.38
N LYS A 141 -6.89 10.68 -7.64
CA LYS A 141 -6.69 9.27 -7.96
C LYS A 141 -5.42 8.72 -7.33
N PHE A 142 -4.31 9.46 -7.42
CA PHE A 142 -3.03 9.05 -6.84
C PHE A 142 -3.14 8.92 -5.32
N ASN A 143 -3.76 9.90 -4.66
CA ASN A 143 -3.98 9.87 -3.22
C ASN A 143 -4.88 8.70 -2.79
N ALA A 144 -5.93 8.41 -3.56
CA ALA A 144 -6.81 7.27 -3.32
C ALA A 144 -6.07 5.93 -3.48
N ALA A 145 -5.25 5.78 -4.52
CA ALA A 145 -4.40 4.61 -4.72
C ALA A 145 -3.36 4.46 -3.59
N ALA A 146 -2.68 5.54 -3.21
CA ALA A 146 -1.71 5.57 -2.11
C ALA A 146 -2.35 5.19 -0.76
N ALA A 147 -3.60 5.59 -0.52
CA ALA A 147 -4.33 5.25 0.70
C ALA A 147 -4.60 3.74 0.85
N ARG A 148 -4.55 2.96 -0.24
CA ARG A 148 -4.69 1.49 -0.21
C ARG A 148 -3.42 0.77 0.26
N ILE A 149 -2.25 1.40 0.17
CA ILE A 149 -0.97 0.75 0.45
C ILE A 149 -0.82 0.39 1.92
N ALA A 150 -1.08 1.33 2.84
CA ALA A 150 -0.88 1.07 4.26
C ALA A 150 -1.80 -0.06 4.79
N PRO A 151 -3.12 -0.07 4.52
CA PRO A 151 -3.99 -1.19 4.92
C PRO A 151 -3.55 -2.55 4.35
N ALA A 152 -3.11 -2.59 3.09
CA ALA A 152 -2.66 -3.83 2.46
C ALA A 152 -1.34 -4.34 3.08
N ALA A 153 -0.39 -3.42 3.36
CA ALA A 153 0.85 -3.74 4.04
C ALA A 153 0.61 -4.23 5.48
N ASP A 154 -0.31 -3.60 6.22
CA ASP A 154 -0.68 -4.01 7.57
C ASP A 154 -1.31 -5.41 7.58
N ARG A 155 -2.13 -5.73 6.57
CA ARG A 155 -2.67 -7.07 6.37
C ARG A 155 -1.54 -8.08 6.12
N LEU A 156 -0.63 -7.79 5.20
CA LEU A 156 0.51 -8.69 4.92
C LEU A 156 1.38 -8.89 6.16
N ASN A 157 1.70 -7.83 6.90
CA ASN A 157 2.48 -7.91 8.15
C ASN A 157 1.76 -8.72 9.24
N THR A 158 0.43 -8.71 9.25
CA THR A 158 -0.36 -9.53 10.18
C THR A 158 -0.29 -11.00 9.77
N VAL A 159 -0.50 -11.30 8.48
CA VAL A 159 -0.39 -12.66 7.99
C VAL A 159 1.03 -13.20 8.14
N GLU A 160 2.07 -12.41 7.85
CA GLU A 160 3.47 -12.81 8.08
C GLU A 160 3.68 -13.19 9.55
N ARG A 161 3.20 -12.38 10.49
CA ARG A 161 3.29 -12.69 11.92
C ARG A 161 2.57 -13.98 12.27
N ASP A 162 1.36 -14.20 11.75
CA ASP A 162 0.55 -15.38 12.06
C ASP A 162 1.14 -16.66 11.44
N VAL A 163 1.60 -16.58 10.20
CA VAL A 163 2.22 -17.68 9.44
C VAL A 163 3.59 -18.05 10.03
N CYS A 164 4.38 -17.05 10.45
CA CYS A 164 5.67 -17.25 11.09
C CYS A 164 5.59 -17.50 12.59
N ALA A 165 4.43 -17.31 13.22
CA ALA A 165 4.25 -17.54 14.65
C ALA A 165 4.43 -19.03 14.94
N SER A 166 5.65 -19.38 15.33
CA SER A 166 5.94 -20.66 15.95
C SER A 166 5.36 -20.64 17.36
N SER A 167 4.46 -21.59 17.64
CA SER A 167 4.01 -22.02 18.97
C SER A 167 5.09 -21.96 20.05
#